data_AF-A0A949J0B4-F1
#
_entry.id   AF-A0A949J0B4-F1
#
_cell.length_a   1.000
_cell.length_b   1.000
_cell.length_c   1.000
_cell.angle_alpha   90.00
_cell.angle_beta   90.00
_cell.angle_gamma   90.00
#
_symmetry.space_group_name_H-M   'P 1'
#
loop_
_entity.id
_entity.type
_entity.pdbx_description
1 polymer ?
#
loop_
_entity_poly.entity_id
_entity_poly.type
_entity_poly.pdbx_seq_one_letter_code
_entity_poly.pdbx_strand_id
1 'polypeptide(L)'
;MEQYEIAPKIFLETVKCALSLRKPEYIFIRQVGSAGGKTIVSIELRNKNLSLQKTRGGIKIIVNKKEIFFWRTSRSLLSGKQWSIAYERWDENNRLHHAVTGYENPDDNALPRIVKTFLRAVSSDRHYGEIRFNGKISIIVDEKNTNRNENVAYWKWKLKK
;
A
#
# COMPACT_ATOMS: atom_id res chain seq x y z
N MET A 1 9.95 0.89 -10.07
CA MET A 1 8.87 0.36 -9.21
C MET A 1 7.54 0.81 -9.78
N GLU A 2 6.71 -0.15 -10.12
CA GLU A 2 5.37 0.04 -10.64
C GLU A 2 4.41 0.43 -9.49
N GLN A 3 3.43 1.29 -9.75
CA GLN A 3 2.47 1.74 -8.73
C GLN A 3 1.04 1.85 -9.29
N TYR A 4 0.07 1.41 -8.48
CA TYR A 4 -1.36 1.50 -8.75
C TYR A 4 -2.07 2.22 -7.62
N GLU A 5 -2.94 3.17 -7.98
CA GLU A 5 -3.75 3.89 -7.00
C GLU A 5 -4.86 2.98 -6.45
N ILE A 6 -5.08 3.07 -5.13
CA ILE A 6 -6.18 2.41 -4.43
C ILE A 6 -7.20 3.49 -4.09
N ALA A 7 -8.45 3.23 -4.47
CA ALA A 7 -9.54 4.14 -4.13
C ALA A 7 -9.65 4.31 -2.60
N PRO A 8 -9.73 5.55 -2.08
CA PRO A 8 -9.70 5.79 -0.64
C PRO A 8 -10.80 5.08 0.17
N LYS A 9 -11.95 4.80 -0.46
CA LYS A 9 -13.09 4.07 0.12
C LYS A 9 -12.81 2.60 0.48
N ILE A 10 -11.81 1.97 -0.14
CA ILE A 10 -11.48 0.54 0.05
C ILE A 10 -10.08 0.30 0.60
N PHE A 11 -9.32 1.37 0.87
CA PHE A 11 -7.92 1.24 1.24
C PHE A 11 -7.74 0.42 2.53
N LEU A 12 -8.49 0.74 3.59
CA LEU A 12 -8.29 0.06 4.88
C LEU A 12 -8.61 -1.44 4.77
N GLU A 13 -9.67 -1.79 4.05
CA GLU A 13 -10.03 -3.16 3.72
C GLU A 13 -8.91 -3.84 2.94
N THR A 14 -8.29 -3.14 1.99
CA THR A 14 -7.15 -3.63 1.21
C THR A 14 -5.94 -3.94 2.09
N VAL A 15 -5.58 -3.07 3.04
CA VAL A 15 -4.47 -3.36 3.97
C VAL A 15 -4.80 -4.53 4.87
N LYS A 16 -6.00 -4.57 5.45
CA LYS A 16 -6.40 -5.66 6.35
C LYS A 16 -6.34 -7.00 5.63
N CYS A 17 -6.79 -7.02 4.37
CA CYS A 17 -6.66 -8.19 3.50
C CYS A 17 -5.18 -8.56 3.24
N ALA A 18 -4.34 -7.59 2.88
CA ALA A 18 -2.91 -7.85 2.66
C ALA A 18 -2.26 -8.48 3.90
N LEU A 19 -2.57 -7.95 5.09
CA LEU A 19 -2.11 -8.47 6.38
C LEU A 19 -2.64 -9.88 6.70
N SER A 20 -3.84 -10.25 6.23
CA SER A 20 -4.36 -11.60 6.39
C SER A 20 -3.75 -12.61 5.42
N LEU A 21 -3.35 -12.15 4.22
CA LEU A 21 -2.74 -12.99 3.19
C LEU A 21 -1.25 -13.24 3.44
N ARG A 22 -0.55 -12.24 3.96
CA ARG A 22 0.90 -12.34 4.12
C ARG A 22 1.38 -11.51 5.30
N LYS A 23 2.36 -12.07 6.02
CA LYS A 23 3.04 -11.37 7.10
C LYS A 23 3.89 -10.22 6.52
N PRO A 24 3.69 -8.97 6.98
CA PRO A 24 4.54 -7.86 6.56
C PRO A 24 5.95 -8.02 7.12
N GLU A 25 6.93 -7.49 6.40
CA GLU A 25 8.32 -7.49 6.81
C GLU A 25 8.71 -6.22 7.57
N TYR A 26 8.12 -5.10 7.18
CA TYR A 26 8.60 -3.80 7.58
C TYR A 26 7.49 -2.76 7.52
N ILE A 27 7.52 -1.80 8.44
CA ILE A 27 6.72 -0.59 8.38
C ILE A 27 7.61 0.63 8.55
N PHE A 28 7.37 1.62 7.69
CA PHE A 28 8.11 2.87 7.64
C PHE A 28 7.14 4.03 7.61
N ILE A 29 7.37 5.04 8.44
CA ILE A 29 6.61 6.28 8.43
C ILE A 29 7.57 7.45 8.62
N ARG A 30 7.41 8.48 7.81
CA ARG A 30 8.20 9.71 7.87
C ARG A 30 7.34 10.93 7.59
N GLN A 31 7.78 12.10 8.03
CA GLN A 31 7.20 13.36 7.62
C GLN A 31 7.62 13.69 6.17
N VAL A 32 6.72 14.24 5.36
CA VAL A 32 6.95 14.66 3.98
C VAL A 32 7.50 16.10 3.98
N GLY A 33 8.67 16.29 3.38
CA GLY A 33 9.37 17.56 3.21
C GLY A 33 10.55 17.42 2.22
N SER A 34 11.19 18.53 1.84
CA SER A 34 12.40 18.51 0.99
C SER A 34 13.56 17.81 1.73
N ALA A 35 14.29 16.94 1.02
CA ALA A 35 15.35 16.06 1.53
C ALA A 35 14.90 14.96 2.51
N GLY A 36 14.16 13.95 2.01
CA GLY A 36 14.01 12.66 2.70
C GLY A 36 13.09 12.64 3.92
N GLY A 37 12.89 13.77 4.61
CA GLY A 37 11.95 13.92 5.72
C GLY A 37 12.33 13.16 7.00
N LYS A 38 11.85 13.63 8.16
CA LYS A 38 12.16 13.01 9.45
C LYS A 38 11.46 11.65 9.57
N THR A 39 12.23 10.59 9.81
CA THR A 39 11.69 9.26 10.12
C THR A 39 11.04 9.26 11.50
N ILE A 40 9.82 8.74 11.59
CA ILE A 40 9.02 8.62 12.82
C ILE A 40 8.88 7.16 13.22
N VAL A 41 8.64 6.29 12.24
CA VAL A 41 8.54 4.83 12.44
C VAL A 41 9.47 4.14 11.46
N SER A 42 10.23 3.18 11.97
CA SER A 42 11.17 2.34 11.21
C SER A 42 11.26 1.01 11.96
N ILE A 43 10.44 0.03 11.60
CA ILE A 43 10.26 -1.18 12.40
C ILE A 43 10.25 -2.42 11.50
N GLU A 44 11.16 -3.35 11.77
CA GLU A 44 11.09 -4.72 11.27
C GLU A 44 10.00 -5.53 11.99
N LEU A 45 9.23 -6.28 11.20
CA LEU A 45 8.02 -7.00 11.60
C LEU A 45 8.18 -8.52 11.56
N ARG A 46 9.37 -9.06 11.28
CA ARG A 46 9.64 -10.51 11.15
C ARG A 46 9.03 -11.34 12.29
N ASN A 47 9.04 -10.82 13.53
CA ASN A 47 8.46 -11.47 14.72
C ASN A 47 7.41 -10.61 15.43
N LYS A 48 6.77 -9.68 14.71
CA LYS A 48 5.78 -8.76 15.29
C LYS A 48 4.45 -8.87 14.55
N ASN A 49 3.35 -8.64 15.27
CA ASN A 49 2.03 -8.52 14.66
C ASN A 49 1.76 -7.04 14.39
N LEU A 50 1.47 -6.70 13.13
CA LEU A 50 0.99 -5.40 12.71
C LEU A 50 -0.53 -5.47 12.52
N SER A 51 -1.26 -4.54 13.11
CA SER A 51 -2.70 -4.36 12.86
C SER A 51 -3.06 -2.88 12.73
N LEU A 52 -4.17 -2.62 12.02
CA LEU A 52 -4.69 -1.28 11.79
C LEU A 52 -6.12 -1.20 12.35
N GLN A 53 -6.39 -0.16 13.14
CA GLN A 53 -7.70 0.07 13.74
C GLN A 53 -8.27 1.42 13.31
N LYS A 54 -9.45 1.40 12.68
CA LYS A 54 -10.19 2.62 12.31
C LYS A 54 -10.74 3.29 13.56
N THR A 55 -10.67 4.61 13.58
CA THR A 55 -11.28 5.48 14.60
C THR A 55 -12.04 6.61 13.91
N ARG A 56 -12.74 7.46 14.68
CA ARG A 56 -13.45 8.62 14.15
C ARG A 56 -12.53 9.63 13.43
N GLY A 57 -11.26 9.72 13.82
CA GLY A 57 -10.31 10.73 13.32
C GLY A 57 -9.18 10.20 12.43
N GLY A 58 -9.10 8.89 12.23
CA GLY A 58 -7.94 8.29 11.56
C GLY A 58 -7.78 6.79 11.78
N ILE A 59 -6.59 6.29 11.50
CA ILE A 59 -6.22 4.88 11.62
C ILE A 59 -5.08 4.76 12.63
N LYS A 60 -5.30 4.01 13.70
CA LYS A 60 -4.24 3.60 14.63
C LYS A 60 -3.41 2.50 13.99
N ILE A 61 -2.10 2.66 14.01
CA ILE A 61 -1.13 1.65 13.59
C ILE A 61 -0.57 1.00 14.84
N ILE A 62 -0.79 -0.30 14.98
CA ILE A 62 -0.55 -1.04 16.21
C ILE A 62 0.44 -2.17 15.92
N VAL A 63 1.54 -2.21 16.66
CA VAL A 63 2.52 -3.30 16.61
C VAL A 63 2.60 -3.97 17.98
N ASN A 64 2.40 -5.29 18.02
CA ASN A 64 2.37 -6.07 19.28
C ASN A 64 1.44 -5.46 20.34
N LYS A 65 0.21 -5.07 19.93
CA LYS A 65 -0.82 -4.43 20.78
C LYS A 65 -0.46 -3.02 21.30
N LYS A 66 0.69 -2.46 20.93
CA LYS A 66 1.06 -1.08 21.25
C LYS A 66 0.80 -0.17 20.05
N GLU A 67 0.09 0.93 20.27
CA GLU A 67 -0.03 1.99 19.27
C GLU A 67 1.35 2.63 19.05
N ILE A 68 1.81 2.62 17.81
CA ILE A 68 3.10 3.20 17.42
C ILE A 68 2.94 4.49 16.61
N PHE A 69 1.78 4.69 15.99
CA PHE A 69 1.48 5.87 15.19
C PHE A 69 -0.04 6.02 15.00
N PHE A 70 -0.48 7.28 14.88
CA PHE A 70 -1.86 7.61 14.56
C PHE A 70 -1.94 8.34 13.21
N TRP A 71 -2.50 7.66 12.22
CA TRP A 71 -2.65 8.17 10.86
C TRP A 71 -3.92 9.01 10.72
N ARG A 72 -3.78 10.34 10.75
CA ARG A 72 -4.93 11.25 10.62
C ARG A 72 -5.54 11.16 9.22
N THR A 73 -6.87 11.08 9.17
CA THR A 73 -7.65 11.12 7.91
C THR A 73 -8.58 12.33 7.95
N SER A 74 -8.43 13.30 7.04
CA SER A 74 -9.43 14.37 6.89
C SER A 74 -10.60 13.88 6.03
N ARG A 75 -11.79 14.47 6.22
CA ARG A 75 -12.98 14.18 5.39
C ARG A 75 -12.80 14.57 3.92
N SER A 76 -11.94 15.54 3.62
CA SER A 76 -11.76 16.12 2.28
C SER A 76 -10.74 15.39 1.40
N LEU A 77 -9.91 14.53 1.98
CA LEU A 77 -8.77 13.96 1.27
C LEU A 77 -9.04 12.59 0.64
N LEU A 78 -10.28 12.08 0.73
CA LEU A 78 -10.72 10.94 -0.09
C LEU A 78 -10.73 11.25 -1.60
N SER A 79 -10.36 12.47 -2.02
CA SER A 79 -10.10 12.85 -3.41
C SER A 79 -8.64 13.31 -3.58
N GLY A 80 -7.76 12.38 -4.01
CA GLY A 80 -6.45 12.70 -4.59
C GLY A 80 -5.22 12.09 -3.90
N LYS A 81 -4.52 11.20 -4.62
CA LYS A 81 -3.13 10.75 -4.40
C LYS A 81 -2.79 10.05 -3.06
N GLN A 82 -3.77 9.39 -2.44
CA GLN A 82 -3.64 9.07 -1.01
C GLN A 82 -3.09 7.70 -0.68
N TRP A 83 -3.47 6.65 -1.40
CA TRP A 83 -3.01 5.30 -1.10
C TRP A 83 -2.72 4.54 -2.37
N SER A 84 -1.65 3.77 -2.37
CA SER A 84 -1.24 2.99 -3.53
C SER A 84 -0.63 1.67 -3.12
N ILE A 85 -0.65 0.74 -4.05
CA ILE A 85 0.16 -0.46 -4.01
C ILE A 85 1.26 -0.32 -5.05
N ALA A 86 2.47 -0.71 -4.67
CA ALA A 86 3.60 -0.70 -5.57
C ALA A 86 4.27 -2.07 -5.60
N TYR A 87 4.79 -2.43 -6.76
CA TYR A 87 5.50 -3.68 -6.99
C TYR A 87 6.94 -3.44 -7.40
N GLU A 88 7.84 -4.12 -6.70
CA GLU A 88 9.24 -4.25 -7.08
C GLU A 88 9.41 -5.55 -7.86
N ARG A 89 10.11 -5.44 -8.99
CA ARG A 89 10.48 -6.53 -9.89
C ARG A 89 11.95 -6.38 -10.23
N TRP A 90 12.61 -7.50 -10.46
CA TRP A 90 13.99 -7.55 -10.93
C TRP A 90 14.00 -8.36 -12.21
N ASP A 91 14.67 -7.85 -13.24
CA ASP A 91 14.86 -8.59 -14.48
C ASP A 91 15.90 -9.72 -14.31
N GLU A 92 16.09 -10.50 -15.38
CA GLU A 92 17.07 -11.59 -15.43
C GLU A 92 18.53 -11.12 -15.22
N ASN A 93 18.81 -9.83 -15.43
CA ASN A 93 20.12 -9.21 -15.26
C ASN A 93 20.28 -8.55 -13.89
N ASN A 94 19.42 -8.85 -12.92
CA ASN A 94 19.37 -8.23 -11.60
C ASN A 94 19.26 -6.70 -11.64
N ARG A 95 18.54 -6.15 -12.62
CA ARG A 95 18.23 -4.73 -12.68
C ARG A 95 16.82 -4.49 -12.14
N LEU A 96 16.67 -3.42 -11.36
CA LEU A 96 15.37 -3.00 -10.87
C LEU A 96 14.50 -2.55 -12.04
N HIS A 97 13.31 -3.14 -12.16
CA HIS A 97 12.37 -2.76 -13.21
C HIS A 97 11.67 -1.44 -12.86
N HIS A 98 11.87 -0.42 -13.70
CA HIS A 98 11.29 0.92 -13.52
C HIS A 98 10.14 1.16 -14.50
N ALA A 99 8.90 0.80 -14.12
CA ALA A 99 7.71 1.33 -14.76
C ALA A 99 7.33 2.66 -14.08
N VAL A 100 7.38 3.78 -14.82
CA VAL A 100 7.04 5.13 -14.32
C VAL A 100 5.53 5.29 -14.14
N THR A 101 4.75 4.58 -14.96
CA THR A 101 3.30 4.42 -14.87
C THR A 101 3.02 2.92 -14.91
N GLY A 102 2.22 2.38 -13.99
CA GLY A 102 1.96 0.94 -13.92
C GLY A 102 1.45 0.39 -15.25
N TYR A 103 1.78 -0.86 -15.55
CA TYR A 103 1.22 -1.57 -16.70
C TYR A 103 -0.28 -1.77 -16.48
N GLU A 104 -1.08 -1.72 -17.54
CA GLU A 104 -2.54 -1.97 -17.45
C GLU A 104 -2.85 -3.28 -16.70
N ASN A 105 -2.00 -4.29 -16.91
CA ASN A 105 -2.06 -5.57 -16.23
C ASN A 105 -0.76 -5.84 -15.42
N PRO A 106 -0.79 -5.85 -14.07
CA PRO A 106 0.37 -6.27 -13.26
C PRO A 106 0.75 -7.74 -13.47
N ASP A 107 -0.13 -8.53 -14.07
CA ASP A 107 0.05 -9.97 -14.27
C ASP A 107 0.39 -10.32 -15.72
N ASP A 108 0.86 -9.35 -16.49
CA ASP A 108 1.42 -9.59 -17.81
C ASP A 108 2.67 -10.50 -17.68
N ASN A 109 2.63 -11.62 -18.41
CA ASN A 109 3.69 -12.63 -18.43
C ASN A 109 5.00 -12.11 -19.06
N ALA A 110 4.94 -11.03 -19.84
CA ALA A 110 6.14 -10.37 -20.36
C ALA A 110 6.91 -9.59 -19.28
N LEU A 111 6.32 -9.39 -18.09
CA LEU A 111 6.96 -8.65 -17.02
C LEU A 111 7.78 -9.56 -16.10
N PRO A 112 8.91 -9.08 -15.56
CA PRO A 112 9.65 -9.82 -14.57
C PRO A 112 8.81 -10.08 -13.31
N ARG A 113 9.15 -11.13 -12.57
CA ARG A 113 8.39 -11.55 -11.39
C ARG A 113 8.42 -10.48 -10.30
N ILE A 114 7.26 -10.29 -9.64
CA ILE A 114 7.15 -9.43 -8.46
C ILE A 114 7.87 -10.09 -7.27
N VAL A 115 8.86 -9.38 -6.74
CA VAL A 115 9.65 -9.83 -5.58
C VAL A 115 9.21 -9.18 -4.28
N LYS A 116 8.61 -7.97 -4.32
CA LYS A 116 8.07 -7.29 -3.15
C LYS A 116 6.82 -6.49 -3.50
N THR A 117 5.98 -6.34 -2.49
CA THR A 117 4.80 -5.48 -2.53
C THR A 117 4.88 -4.42 -1.44
N PHE A 118 4.48 -3.20 -1.77
CA PHE A 118 4.46 -2.06 -0.87
C PHE A 118 3.05 -1.47 -0.83
N LEU A 119 2.49 -1.29 0.36
CA LEU A 119 1.29 -0.48 0.54
C LEU A 119 1.72 0.89 1.05
N ARG A 120 1.38 1.95 0.31
CA ARG A 120 1.90 3.29 0.50
C ARG A 120 0.81 4.31 0.71
N ALA A 121 1.16 5.39 1.38
CA ALA A 121 0.32 6.58 1.41
C ALA A 121 0.97 7.84 1.86
N VAL A 122 0.22 8.91 1.61
CA VAL A 122 0.44 10.23 2.18
C VAL A 122 -0.78 10.66 3.00
N SER A 123 -0.57 10.97 4.28
CA SER A 123 -1.61 11.46 5.19
C SER A 123 -1.89 12.96 4.97
N SER A 124 -3.00 13.42 5.55
CA SER A 124 -3.40 14.83 5.52
C SER A 124 -2.42 15.77 6.23
N ASP A 125 -1.76 15.27 7.26
CA ASP A 125 -0.73 15.97 8.03
C ASP A 125 0.68 15.72 7.50
N ARG A 126 0.79 15.41 6.19
CA ARG A 126 2.05 15.27 5.45
C ARG A 126 2.95 14.18 6.03
N HIS A 127 2.43 12.99 6.28
CA HIS A 127 3.23 11.81 6.57
C HIS A 127 3.20 10.84 5.41
N TYR A 128 4.36 10.35 5.00
CA TYR A 128 4.48 9.22 4.08
C TYR A 128 4.62 7.94 4.88
N GLY A 129 3.93 6.90 4.47
CA GLY A 129 3.86 5.62 5.16
C GLY A 129 3.97 4.50 4.15
N GLU A 130 4.67 3.44 4.52
CA GLU A 130 4.85 2.25 3.71
C GLU A 130 4.83 1.00 4.57
N ILE A 131 4.08 -0.01 4.14
CA ILE A 131 4.14 -1.38 4.66
C ILE A 131 4.71 -2.27 3.58
N ARG A 132 5.80 -2.97 3.88
CA ARG A 132 6.50 -3.84 2.93
C ARG A 132 6.17 -5.31 3.18
N PHE A 133 6.00 -6.06 2.09
CA PHE A 133 5.79 -7.49 2.08
C PHE A 133 6.75 -8.15 1.10
N ASN A 134 7.21 -9.35 1.43
CA ASN A 134 7.91 -10.20 0.46
C ASN A 134 6.93 -10.82 -0.53
N GLY A 135 7.34 -10.91 -1.79
CA GLY A 135 6.58 -11.46 -2.90
C GLY A 135 5.34 -10.63 -3.27
N LYS A 136 4.64 -11.09 -4.31
CA LYS A 136 3.37 -10.52 -4.78
C LYS A 136 2.24 -10.70 -3.78
N ILE A 137 1.59 -9.61 -3.35
CA ILE A 137 0.23 -9.67 -2.84
C ILE A 137 -0.70 -9.35 -4.00
N SER A 138 -1.44 -10.36 -4.45
CA SER A 138 -2.43 -10.17 -5.51
C SER A 138 -3.55 -9.26 -5.02
N ILE A 139 -3.98 -8.39 -5.91
CA ILE A 139 -5.14 -7.52 -5.73
C ILE A 139 -6.13 -7.94 -6.83
N ILE A 140 -7.45 -8.00 -6.59
CA ILE A 140 -8.47 -8.52 -7.55
C ILE A 140 -9.56 -7.46 -7.91
N VAL A 141 -9.74 -7.11 -9.20
CA VAL A 141 -10.43 -5.89 -9.69
C VAL A 141 -11.92 -6.11 -9.60
N ASP A 142 -12.68 -5.08 -9.27
CA ASP A 142 -14.14 -5.11 -9.42
C ASP A 142 -14.53 -4.18 -10.56
N GLU A 143 -14.67 -4.76 -11.75
CA GLU A 143 -15.00 -4.08 -13.02
C GLU A 143 -16.34 -3.33 -12.99
N LYS A 144 -17.19 -3.54 -11.97
CA LYS A 144 -18.50 -2.88 -11.85
C LYS A 144 -18.45 -1.45 -11.31
N ASN A 145 -17.28 -0.96 -10.86
CA ASN A 145 -17.12 0.37 -10.27
C ASN A 145 -16.10 1.26 -10.99
N THR A 146 -15.66 0.88 -12.20
CA THR A 146 -14.73 1.70 -12.98
C THR A 146 -15.46 2.87 -13.63
N ASN A 147 -15.26 4.07 -13.10
CA ASN A 147 -15.40 5.28 -13.91
C ASN A 147 -14.24 5.26 -14.93
N ARG A 148 -14.55 5.16 -16.23
CA ARG A 148 -13.59 4.98 -17.33
C ARG A 148 -12.56 6.12 -17.51
N ASN A 149 -12.63 7.20 -16.73
CA ASN A 149 -11.86 8.43 -16.95
C ASN A 149 -10.71 8.65 -15.96
N GLU A 150 -10.48 7.72 -15.02
CA GLU A 150 -9.39 7.84 -14.06
C GLU A 150 -8.54 6.56 -14.12
N ASN A 151 -7.21 6.69 -14.24
CA ASN A 151 -6.23 5.61 -14.10
C ASN A 151 -6.18 5.09 -12.64
N VAL A 152 -7.35 4.82 -12.05
CA VAL A 152 -7.56 4.42 -10.67
C VAL A 152 -8.03 2.98 -10.71
N ALA A 153 -7.23 2.11 -10.11
CA ALA A 153 -7.47 0.69 -10.14
C ALA A 153 -8.41 0.33 -8.96
N TYR A 154 -9.68 0.01 -9.25
CA TYR A 154 -10.71 -0.32 -8.24
C TYR A 154 -10.82 -1.85 -8.06
N TRP A 155 -10.50 -2.39 -6.88
CA TRP A 155 -10.45 -3.85 -6.62
C TRP A 155 -11.34 -4.24 -5.40
N LYS A 156 -12.25 -5.21 -5.53
CA LYS A 156 -13.17 -5.73 -4.46
C LYS A 156 -13.14 -7.27 -4.41
N TRP A 157 -13.26 -7.84 -3.21
CA TRP A 157 -13.01 -9.26 -2.93
C TRP A 157 -14.17 -10.24 -3.25
N LYS A 158 -13.82 -11.43 -3.74
CA LYS A 158 -14.57 -12.69 -3.57
C LYS A 158 -13.68 -13.68 -2.80
N LEU A 159 -14.06 -14.03 -1.57
CA LEU A 159 -13.52 -15.20 -0.87
C LEU A 159 -13.85 -16.43 -1.73
N LYS A 160 -12.84 -17.15 -2.24
CA LYS A 160 -13.07 -18.56 -2.59
C LYS A 160 -13.34 -19.28 -1.27
N LYS A 161 -14.58 -19.76 -1.12
CA LYS A 161 -14.92 -20.77 -0.12
C LYS A 161 -14.15 -22.05 -0.42
#